data_AF-A0A2C9LJL0-F1
#
_entry.id   AF-A0A2C9LJL0-F1
#
_cell.length_a   1.000
_cell.length_b   1.000
_cell.length_c   1.000
_cell.angle_alpha   90.00
_cell.angle_beta   90.00
_cell.angle_gamma   90.00
#
_symmetry.space_group_name_H-M   'P 1'
#
loop_
_entity.id
_entity.type
_entity.pdbx_description
1 polymer ?
#
loop_
_entity_poly.entity_id
_entity_poly.type
_entity_poly.pdbx_seq_one_letter_code
_entity_poly.pdbx_strand_id
1 'polypeptide(L)'
;MVDGSNPNKPAYRRDSFFGKYELSGLNVSKVLSVHVIVTHALGASKLEVCGNGTLVTLQNDVEARGMTYTCDDNPDSVMYLLCAEKPDCRECKLAKALASGQLSYNSSVITPDYIMG
;
A
#
# COMPACT_ATOMS: atom_id res chain seq x y z
N MET A 1 -2.63 1.00 -6.91
CA MET A 1 -1.46 1.26 -6.05
C MET A 1 -0.80 2.56 -6.51
N VAL A 2 -0.38 3.43 -5.58
CA VAL A 2 0.19 4.76 -5.87
C VAL A 2 1.41 5.01 -4.99
N ASP A 3 2.31 5.89 -5.43
CA ASP A 3 3.56 6.23 -4.73
C ASP A 3 3.35 7.48 -3.85
N GLY A 4 3.39 7.29 -2.53
CA GLY A 4 3.28 8.34 -1.51
C GLY A 4 4.62 8.96 -1.09
N SER A 5 5.74 8.58 -1.72
CA SER A 5 7.10 9.05 -1.38
C SER A 5 7.77 9.86 -2.49
N ASN A 6 7.12 10.10 -3.62
CA ASN A 6 7.73 10.80 -4.75
C ASN A 6 7.76 12.32 -4.58
N PRO A 7 8.95 12.97 -4.48
CA PRO A 7 9.03 14.41 -4.29
C PRO A 7 8.68 15.23 -5.54
N ASN A 8 8.71 14.62 -6.71
CA ASN A 8 8.51 15.31 -7.99
C ASN A 8 7.09 15.19 -8.52
N LYS A 9 6.30 14.26 -7.99
CA LYS A 9 4.99 13.88 -8.53
C LYS A 9 4.07 13.46 -7.37
N PRO A 10 2.87 14.03 -7.26
CA PRO A 10 1.92 13.59 -6.23
C PRO A 10 1.39 12.18 -6.52
N ALA A 11 0.85 11.54 -5.48
CA ALA A 11 0.38 10.15 -5.52
C ALA A 11 -0.76 9.97 -6.53
N TYR A 12 -1.66 10.94 -6.63
CA TYR A 12 -2.72 11.00 -7.63
C TYR A 12 -2.60 12.24 -8.51
N ARG A 13 -2.79 12.06 -9.82
CA ARG A 13 -2.96 13.15 -10.76
C ARG A 13 -4.09 12.86 -11.72
N ARG A 14 -5.00 13.83 -11.89
CA ARG A 14 -6.05 13.78 -12.91
C ARG A 14 -5.49 13.67 -14.33
N ASP A 15 -4.26 14.14 -14.56
CA ASP A 15 -3.61 14.10 -15.87
C ASP A 15 -2.84 12.80 -16.16
N SER A 16 -2.74 11.89 -15.18
CA SER A 16 -2.17 10.55 -15.36
C SER A 16 -3.06 9.67 -16.25
N PHE A 17 -2.53 8.55 -16.73
CA PHE A 17 -3.33 7.59 -17.50
C PHE A 17 -4.54 7.08 -16.69
N PHE A 18 -4.34 6.81 -15.39
CA PHE A 18 -5.42 6.43 -14.48
C PHE A 18 -6.49 7.51 -14.37
N GLY A 19 -6.07 8.76 -14.12
CA GLY A 19 -7.01 9.89 -14.00
C GLY A 19 -7.78 10.20 -15.28
N LYS A 20 -7.11 10.14 -16.44
CA LYS A 20 -7.70 10.50 -17.73
C LYS A 20 -8.59 9.43 -18.35
N TYR A 21 -8.24 8.16 -18.17
CA TYR A 21 -8.82 7.08 -19.00
C TYR A 21 -9.35 5.92 -18.16
N GLU A 22 -8.57 5.44 -17.20
CA GLU A 22 -8.94 4.22 -16.46
C GLU A 22 -10.08 4.51 -15.50
N LEU A 23 -9.95 5.55 -14.66
CA LEU A 23 -10.97 5.91 -13.69
C LEU A 23 -12.30 6.13 -14.40
N SER A 24 -12.39 7.06 -15.34
CA SER A 24 -13.62 7.33 -16.11
C SER A 24 -14.15 6.11 -16.88
N GLY A 25 -13.28 5.18 -17.29
CA GLY A 25 -13.64 3.98 -18.03
C GLY A 25 -14.23 2.85 -17.18
N LEU A 26 -14.12 2.90 -15.84
CA LEU A 26 -14.71 1.87 -14.98
C LEU A 26 -16.24 1.85 -15.11
N ASN A 27 -16.81 0.67 -15.31
CA ASN A 27 -18.25 0.50 -15.35
C ASN A 27 -18.83 0.48 -13.93
N VAL A 28 -19.51 1.56 -13.54
CA VAL A 28 -20.07 1.76 -12.18
C VAL A 28 -21.18 0.75 -11.81
N SER A 29 -21.76 0.06 -12.79
CA SER A 29 -22.71 -1.05 -12.51
C SER A 29 -22.03 -2.35 -12.10
N LYS A 30 -20.71 -2.47 -12.34
CA LYS A 30 -19.91 -3.69 -12.08
C LYS A 30 -18.79 -3.46 -11.07
N VAL A 31 -18.36 -2.22 -10.91
CA VAL A 31 -17.31 -1.82 -9.96
C VAL A 31 -17.96 -0.98 -8.87
N LEU A 32 -17.98 -1.52 -7.65
CA LEU A 32 -18.63 -0.90 -6.50
C LEU A 32 -17.66 -0.09 -5.63
N SER A 33 -16.38 -0.46 -5.65
CA SER A 33 -15.36 0.18 -4.82
C SER A 33 -14.02 0.31 -5.53
N VAL A 34 -13.29 1.36 -5.16
CA VAL A 34 -11.89 1.56 -5.50
C VAL A 34 -11.10 1.49 -4.20
N HIS A 35 -10.25 0.47 -4.09
CA HIS A 35 -9.35 0.28 -2.97
C HIS A 35 -7.94 0.76 -3.34
N VAL A 36 -7.46 1.80 -2.66
CA VAL A 36 -6.18 2.45 -2.94
C VAL A 36 -5.14 1.96 -1.95
N ILE A 37 -4.10 1.34 -2.47
CA ILE A 37 -2.90 1.04 -1.70
C ILE A 37 -1.87 2.15 -1.96
N VAL A 38 -1.48 2.88 -0.91
CA VAL A 38 -0.43 3.89 -0.96
C VAL A 38 0.86 3.28 -0.45
N THR A 39 1.88 3.26 -1.30
CA THR A 39 3.19 2.72 -0.96
C THR A 39 4.18 3.83 -0.67
N HIS A 40 5.06 3.57 0.29
CA HIS A 40 6.11 4.49 0.68
C HIS A 40 7.45 3.79 0.58
N ALA A 41 8.40 4.45 -0.07
CA ALA A 41 9.74 3.90 -0.20
C ALA A 41 10.40 3.76 1.18
N LEU A 42 11.08 2.64 1.40
CA LEU A 42 11.76 2.36 2.68
C LEU A 42 12.84 3.42 2.95
N GLY A 43 12.82 3.98 4.16
CA GLY A 43 13.72 5.05 4.59
C GLY A 43 13.46 6.43 3.96
N ALA A 44 12.44 6.58 3.11
CA ALA A 44 12.07 7.86 2.52
C ALA A 44 10.98 8.58 3.34
N SER A 45 10.83 9.88 3.11
CA SER A 45 9.72 10.65 3.65
C SER A 45 8.38 10.16 3.09
N LYS A 46 7.35 10.16 3.94
CA LYS A 46 5.96 9.95 3.53
C LYS A 46 5.35 11.29 3.18
N LEU A 47 5.22 11.57 1.88
CA LEU A 47 4.76 12.86 1.38
C LEU A 47 3.23 12.92 1.26
N GLU A 48 2.61 11.82 0.83
CA GLU A 48 1.16 11.67 0.83
C GLU A 48 0.77 10.35 1.46
N VAL A 49 -0.14 10.42 2.44
CA VAL A 49 -0.74 9.28 3.15
C VAL A 49 -2.26 9.30 2.93
N CYS A 50 -2.94 8.20 3.17
CA CYS A 50 -4.40 8.13 3.07
C CYS A 50 -5.09 9.29 3.81
N GLY A 51 -6.04 9.94 3.14
CA GLY A 51 -6.76 11.11 3.69
C GLY A 51 -6.00 12.44 3.63
N ASN A 52 -4.85 12.50 2.96
CA ASN A 52 -4.08 13.73 2.77
C ASN A 52 -3.81 14.04 1.28
N GLY A 53 -3.50 15.29 0.97
CA GLY A 53 -2.98 15.69 -0.35
C GLY A 53 -3.91 15.33 -1.51
N THR A 54 -3.31 14.81 -2.59
CA THR A 54 -4.05 14.43 -3.79
C THR A 54 -4.88 13.16 -3.61
N LEU A 55 -4.66 12.37 -2.56
CA LEU A 55 -5.49 11.21 -2.24
C LEU A 55 -6.91 11.61 -1.81
N VAL A 56 -7.09 12.80 -1.21
CA VAL A 56 -8.43 13.37 -0.98
C VAL A 56 -9.09 13.75 -2.31
N THR A 57 -8.31 14.23 -3.28
CA THR A 57 -8.82 14.52 -4.63
C THR A 57 -9.25 13.23 -5.33
N LEU A 58 -8.47 12.16 -5.19
CA LEU A 58 -8.83 10.83 -5.72
C LEU A 58 -10.12 10.31 -5.07
N GLN A 59 -10.25 10.41 -3.75
CA GLN A 59 -11.47 10.04 -3.04
C GLN A 59 -12.70 10.75 -3.62
N ASN A 60 -12.63 12.08 -3.74
CA ASN A 60 -13.71 12.88 -4.29
C ASN A 60 -14.05 12.46 -5.74
N ASP A 61 -13.04 12.22 -6.58
CA ASP A 61 -13.24 11.82 -7.98
C ASP A 61 -13.86 10.40 -8.10
N VAL A 62 -13.54 9.48 -7.17
CA VAL A 62 -14.14 8.14 -7.08
C VAL A 62 -15.58 8.21 -6.61
N GLU A 63 -15.84 8.93 -5.52
CA GLU A 63 -17.17 9.05 -4.90
C GLU A 63 -18.14 9.82 -5.79
N ALA A 64 -17.66 10.83 -6.54
CA ALA A 64 -18.47 11.55 -7.54
C ALA A 64 -18.99 10.63 -8.66
N ARG A 65 -18.37 9.46 -8.86
CA ARG A 65 -18.82 8.43 -9.82
C ARG A 65 -19.74 7.38 -9.18
N GLY A 66 -20.08 7.54 -7.90
CA GLY A 66 -20.99 6.64 -7.18
C GLY A 66 -20.32 5.34 -6.69
N MET A 67 -18.99 5.28 -6.64
CA MET A 67 -18.24 4.15 -6.09
C MET A 67 -17.70 4.47 -4.69
N THR A 68 -17.56 3.45 -3.85
CA THR A 68 -16.94 3.61 -2.52
C THR A 68 -15.42 3.74 -2.64
N TYR A 69 -14.84 4.66 -1.86
CA TYR A 69 -13.39 4.79 -1.72
C TYR A 69 -12.90 4.13 -0.43
N THR A 70 -11.84 3.33 -0.52
CA THR A 70 -11.07 2.84 0.65
C THR A 70 -9.58 3.00 0.40
N CYS A 71 -8.79 3.16 1.46
CA CYS A 71 -7.37 3.45 1.32
C CYS A 71 -6.58 2.85 2.49
N ASP A 72 -5.47 2.16 2.16
CA ASP A 72 -4.51 1.64 3.13
C ASP A 72 -3.09 2.12 2.81
N ASP A 73 -2.40 2.64 3.83
CA ASP A 73 -0.98 2.98 3.76
C ASP A 73 -0.13 1.76 4.11
N ASN A 74 0.70 1.31 3.16
CA ASN A 74 1.69 0.24 3.35
C ASN A 74 1.13 -1.03 4.05
N PRO A 75 0.12 -1.71 3.48
CA PRO A 75 -0.36 -2.97 4.04
C PRO A 75 0.79 -3.98 4.13
N ASP A 76 0.76 -4.87 5.14
CA ASP A 76 1.84 -5.80 5.46
C ASP A 76 2.31 -6.61 4.23
N SER A 77 1.37 -7.06 3.39
CA SER A 77 1.67 -7.79 2.16
C SER A 77 2.61 -7.02 1.22
N VAL A 78 2.44 -5.71 1.09
CA VAL A 78 3.31 -4.85 0.29
C VAL A 78 4.60 -4.52 1.05
N MET A 79 4.53 -4.30 2.36
CA MET A 79 5.72 -4.08 3.18
C MET A 79 6.69 -5.26 3.10
N TYR A 80 6.21 -6.50 3.13
CA TYR A 80 7.07 -7.68 2.97
C TYR A 80 7.76 -7.71 1.61
N LEU A 81 7.08 -7.30 0.53
CA LEU A 81 7.69 -7.20 -0.80
C LEU A 81 8.79 -6.12 -0.83
N LEU A 82 8.52 -4.93 -0.28
CA LEU A 82 9.52 -3.85 -0.20
C LEU A 82 10.73 -4.27 0.65
N CYS A 83 10.48 -4.97 1.75
CA CYS A 83 11.52 -5.43 2.66
C CYS A 83 12.37 -6.58 2.09
N ALA A 84 11.87 -7.33 1.12
CA ALA A 84 12.69 -8.32 0.41
C ALA A 84 13.86 -7.66 -0.36
N GLU A 85 13.69 -6.41 -0.82
CA GLU A 85 14.75 -5.66 -1.51
C GLU A 85 15.73 -4.98 -0.54
N LYS A 86 15.25 -4.50 0.61
CA LYS A 86 16.07 -3.80 1.63
C LYS A 86 15.78 -4.35 3.04
N PRO A 87 16.22 -5.59 3.34
CA PRO A 87 15.87 -6.27 4.59
C PRO A 87 16.38 -5.56 5.84
N ASP A 88 17.51 -4.83 5.73
CA ASP A 88 18.14 -4.15 6.86
C ASP A 88 17.50 -2.79 7.20
N CYS A 89 16.55 -2.30 6.38
CA CYS A 89 15.84 -1.06 6.67
C CYS A 89 15.09 -1.13 8.00
N ARG A 90 14.98 0.01 8.69
CA ARG A 90 14.37 0.11 10.02
C ARG A 90 12.94 -0.42 10.04
N GLU A 91 12.19 -0.15 8.99
CA GLU A 91 10.80 -0.55 8.78
C GLU A 91 10.64 -2.07 8.56
N CYS A 92 11.73 -2.77 8.24
CA CYS A 92 11.76 -4.20 7.91
C CYS A 92 12.21 -5.09 9.07
N LYS A 93 12.47 -4.50 10.24
CA LYS A 93 12.93 -5.24 11.42
C LYS A 93 11.78 -6.05 12.04
N LEU A 94 11.63 -7.30 11.60
CA LEU A 94 10.61 -8.26 12.03
C LEU A 94 10.54 -8.47 13.56
N ALA A 95 11.67 -8.35 14.28
CA ALA A 95 11.72 -8.54 15.73
C ALA A 95 10.83 -7.56 16.53
N LYS A 96 10.54 -6.36 16.00
CA LYS A 96 9.61 -5.42 16.64
C LYS A 96 8.14 -5.85 16.49
N ALA A 97 7.78 -6.43 15.34
CA ALA A 97 6.45 -6.94 15.06
C ALA A 97 6.14 -8.25 15.83
N LEU A 98 7.18 -9.06 16.07
CA LEU A 98 7.11 -10.21 16.97
C LEU A 98 6.93 -9.76 18.44
N ALA A 99 7.67 -8.74 18.87
CA ALA A 99 7.60 -8.21 20.24
C ALA A 99 6.31 -7.42 20.55
N SER A 100 5.65 -6.84 19.54
CA SER A 100 4.38 -6.11 19.67
C SER A 100 3.13 -6.99 19.59
N GLY A 101 3.28 -8.31 19.41
CA GLY A 101 2.16 -9.27 19.33
C GLY A 101 1.38 -9.22 18.02
N GLN A 102 1.88 -8.52 17.01
CA GLN A 102 1.24 -8.37 15.69
C GLN A 102 1.56 -9.54 14.75
N LEU A 103 2.53 -10.38 15.10
CA LEU A 103 2.83 -11.64 14.44
C LEU A 103 2.77 -12.78 15.47
N SER A 104 1.94 -13.80 15.21
CA SER A 104 1.97 -15.03 16.01
C SER A 104 3.09 -15.94 15.49
N TYR A 105 4.14 -16.11 16.31
CA TYR A 105 5.09 -17.19 16.11
C TYR A 105 4.44 -18.50 16.52
N ASN A 106 3.96 -19.27 15.55
CA ASN A 106 3.52 -20.64 15.82
C ASN A 106 4.74 -21.56 15.80
N SER A 107 5.38 -21.73 16.96
CA SER A 107 6.56 -22.59 17.14
C SER A 107 6.32 -24.07 16.78
N SER A 108 5.09 -24.44 16.43
CA SER A 108 4.65 -25.80 16.16
C SER A 108 4.85 -26.24 14.69
N VAL A 109 5.20 -25.32 13.77
CA VAL A 109 5.22 -25.60 12.31
C VAL A 109 6.63 -25.81 11.75
N ILE A 110 7.68 -25.50 12.50
CA ILE A 110 9.06 -25.78 12.07
C ILE A 110 9.59 -26.92 12.96
N THR A 111 9.36 -28.16 12.53
CA THR A 111 10.24 -29.24 12.98
C THR A 111 11.60 -29.08 12.30
N PRO A 112 12.72 -29.49 12.92
CA PRO A 112 14.08 -29.30 12.41
C PRO A 112 14.45 -30.10 11.14
N ASP A 113 13.49 -30.70 10.43
CA ASP A 113 13.78 -31.70 9.40
C ASP A 113 14.17 -31.12 8.03
N TYR A 114 14.40 -29.81 7.94
CA TYR A 114 14.86 -29.16 6.71
C TYR A 114 16.19 -28.42 6.88
N ILE A 115 17.15 -29.05 7.55
CA ILE A 115 18.59 -28.85 7.27
C ILE A 115 19.25 -30.22 7.22
N MET A 116 19.10 -30.90 6.08
CA MET A 116 19.99 -31.98 5.67
C MET A 116 20.33 -31.72 4.20
N GLY A 117 21.54 -31.19 3.97
CA GLY A 117 22.10 -30.83 2.68
C GLY A 117 23.25 -29.86 2.84
#